data_AF-A0A1C6K4C9-F1
#
_entry.id   AF-A0A1C6K4C9-F1
#
_cell.length_a   1.000
_cell.length_b   1.000
_cell.length_c   1.000
_cell.angle_alpha   90.00
_cell.angle_beta   90.00
_cell.angle_gamma   90.00
#
_symmetry.space_group_name_H-M   'P 1'
#
loop_
_entity.id
_entity.type
_entity.pdbx_description
1 polymer ?
#
loop_
_entity_poly.entity_id
_entity_poly.type
_entity_poly.pdbx_seq_one_letter_code
_entity_poly.pdbx_strand_id
1 'polypeptide(L)'
;MLATKILIHPSVSDFLEELPTAVHYHLSPSAESYFSRYGENMQYTFFKRSKSPRTTWYIFFIKQDERILVKYITNNHKEGQYIR
;
A
#
# COMPACT_ATOMS: atom_id res chain seq x y z
N MET A 1 8.60 28.52 -2.35
CA MET A 1 7.74 27.30 -2.40
C MET A 1 7.51 26.84 -0.97
N LEU A 2 6.26 26.84 -0.50
CA LEU A 2 5.94 26.16 0.76
C LEU A 2 5.98 24.66 0.52
N ALA A 3 6.93 23.95 1.15
CA ALA A 3 6.92 22.50 1.16
C ALA A 3 5.80 22.04 2.09
N THR A 4 4.73 21.46 1.53
CA THR A 4 3.71 20.79 2.32
C THR A 4 4.33 19.57 2.99
N LYS A 5 4.46 19.60 4.31
CA LYS A 5 4.95 18.47 5.09
C LYS A 5 3.82 17.44 5.20
N ILE A 6 3.97 16.29 4.56
CA ILE A 6 3.07 15.16 4.75
C ILE A 6 3.40 14.54 6.11
N LEU A 7 2.42 14.51 7.02
CA LEU A 7 2.53 13.78 8.28
C LEU A 7 2.00 12.37 8.07
N ILE A 8 2.90 11.39 8.03
CA ILE A 8 2.55 9.99 8.01
C ILE A 8 2.31 9.55 9.46
N HIS A 9 1.14 8.98 9.74
CA HIS A 9 0.85 8.45 11.08
C HIS A 9 1.89 7.38 11.44
N PRO A 10 2.41 7.31 12.68
CA PRO A 10 3.44 6.34 13.06
C PRO A 10 3.06 4.90 12.72
N SER A 11 1.77 4.56 12.80
CA SER A 11 1.29 3.22 12.44
C SER A 11 1.39 2.88 10.94
N VAL A 12 1.72 3.84 10.08
CA VAL A 12 2.01 3.59 8.67
C VAL A 12 3.53 3.57 8.44
N SER A 13 4.31 4.25 9.28
CA SER A 13 5.79 4.25 9.22
C SER A 13 6.39 2.86 9.35
N ASP A 14 5.97 2.07 10.35
CA ASP A 14 6.53 0.71 10.54
C ASP A 14 6.31 -0.18 9.31
N PHE A 15 5.19 -0.01 8.59
CA PHE A 15 4.93 -0.78 7.37
C PHE A 15 5.89 -0.42 6.25
N LEU A 16 6.37 0.83 6.19
CA LEU A 16 7.36 1.26 5.21
C LEU A 16 8.74 0.67 5.49
N GLU A 17 9.06 0.41 6.76
CA GLU A 17 10.31 -0.26 7.17
C GLU A 17 10.29 -1.75 6.80
N GLU A 18 9.14 -2.41 6.94
CA GLU A 18 8.94 -3.83 6.60
C GLU A 18 8.72 -4.06 5.09
N LEU A 19 8.30 -3.03 4.34
CA LEU A 19 7.94 -3.12 2.92
C LEU A 19 9.01 -3.77 2.02
N PRO A 20 10.32 -3.48 2.18
CA PRO A 20 11.36 -4.07 1.32
C PRO A 20 11.47 -5.60 1.43
N THR A 21 11.11 -6.17 2.58
CA THR A 21 11.25 -7.61 2.88
C THR A 21 9.93 -8.36 2.90
N ALA A 22 8.79 -7.65 2.90
CA ALA A 22 7.46 -8.25 2.80
C ALA A 22 7.24 -9.00 1.47
N VAL A 23 6.29 -9.92 1.46
CA VAL A 23 5.84 -10.59 0.22
C VAL A 23 5.11 -9.56 -0.66
N HIS A 24 5.47 -9.52 -1.94
CA HIS A 24 4.88 -8.63 -2.93
C HIS A 24 3.93 -9.41 -3.83
N TYR A 25 2.68 -8.97 -3.89
CA TYR A 25 1.62 -9.60 -4.67
C TYR A 25 1.33 -8.79 -5.93
N HIS A 26 0.98 -9.49 -7.00
CA HIS A 26 0.34 -8.87 -8.17
C HIS A 26 -1.15 -8.66 -7.90
N LEU A 27 -1.69 -7.61 -8.51
CA LEU A 27 -3.12 -7.34 -8.48
C LEU A 27 -3.86 -8.30 -9.41
N SER A 28 -5.11 -8.60 -9.10
CA SER A 28 -6.01 -9.25 -10.06
C SER A 28 -6.39 -8.25 -11.16
N PRO A 29 -6.85 -8.70 -12.35
CA PRO A 29 -7.24 -7.78 -13.41
C PRO A 29 -8.33 -6.77 -13.01
N SER A 30 -9.29 -7.18 -12.17
CA SER A 30 -10.33 -6.28 -11.63
C SER A 30 -9.73 -5.23 -10.69
N ALA A 31 -8.82 -5.63 -9.81
CA ALA A 31 -8.13 -4.72 -8.92
C ALA A 31 -7.21 -3.75 -9.69
N GLU A 32 -6.46 -4.24 -10.69
CA GLU A 32 -5.64 -3.39 -11.57
C GLU A 32 -6.48 -2.30 -12.25
N SER A 33 -7.63 -2.66 -12.83
CA SER A 33 -8.54 -1.71 -13.45
C SER A 33 -8.99 -0.62 -12.47
N TYR A 34 -9.42 -1.01 -11.26
CA TYR A 34 -9.89 -0.07 -10.25
C TYR A 34 -8.78 0.86 -9.71
N PHE A 35 -7.59 0.32 -9.45
CA PHE A 35 -6.47 1.04 -8.85
C PHE A 35 -5.58 1.75 -9.88
N SER A 36 -5.81 1.58 -11.18
CA SER A 36 -5.07 2.22 -12.28
C SER A 36 -4.95 3.74 -12.14
N ARG A 37 -5.91 4.40 -11.49
CA ARG A 37 -5.88 5.84 -11.15
C ARG A 37 -4.67 6.28 -10.31
N TYR A 38 -4.00 5.35 -9.64
CA TYR A 38 -2.80 5.62 -8.83
C TYR A 38 -1.50 5.18 -9.52
N GLY A 39 -1.60 4.51 -10.67
CA GLY A 39 -0.49 3.99 -11.45
C GLY A 39 -0.81 2.64 -12.09
N GLU A 40 -0.05 2.28 -13.11
CA GLU A 40 -0.13 0.98 -13.77
C GLU A 40 0.96 0.03 -13.27
N ASN A 41 0.76 -1.29 -13.48
CA ASN A 41 1.72 -2.34 -13.15
C ASN A 41 2.19 -2.31 -11.68
N MET A 42 1.29 -1.93 -10.78
CA MET A 42 1.58 -1.86 -9.35
C MET A 42 1.56 -3.26 -8.73
N GLN A 43 2.47 -3.49 -7.80
CA GLN A 43 2.37 -4.57 -6.83
C GLN A 43 1.76 -4.03 -5.55
N TYR A 44 1.32 -4.93 -4.67
CA TYR A 44 0.89 -4.56 -3.34
C TYR A 44 1.35 -5.56 -2.29
N THR A 45 1.36 -5.12 -1.05
CA THR A 45 1.45 -5.99 0.13
C THR A 45 0.41 -5.58 1.15
N PHE A 46 0.24 -6.41 2.18
CA PHE A 46 -0.71 -6.13 3.25
C PHE A 46 -0.14 -6.41 4.63
N PHE A 47 -0.55 -5.59 5.59
CA PHE A 47 -0.14 -5.69 6.99
C PHE A 47 -1.36 -5.72 7.90
N LYS A 48 -1.28 -6.53 8.96
CA LYS A 48 -2.24 -6.54 10.07
C LYS A 48 -1.50 -6.28 11.36
N ARG A 49 -2.09 -5.48 12.25
CA ARG A 49 -1.53 -5.23 13.58
C ARG A 49 -2.21 -6.10 14.63
N SER A 50 -1.42 -6.62 15.56
CA SER A 50 -1.92 -7.37 16.73
C SER A 50 -2.95 -6.57 17.54
N LYS A 51 -2.72 -5.27 17.74
CA LYS A 51 -3.65 -4.35 18.45
C LYS A 51 -4.88 -3.94 17.65
N SER A 52 -4.92 -4.18 16.33
CA SER A 52 -6.08 -3.89 15.48
C SER A 52 -6.31 -5.02 14.46
N PRO A 53 -6.68 -6.22 14.93
CA PRO A 53 -6.68 -7.43 14.09
C PRO A 53 -7.75 -7.41 12.99
N ARG A 54 -8.75 -6.52 13.10
CA ARG A 54 -9.82 -6.33 12.11
C ARG A 54 -9.43 -5.35 11.00
N THR A 55 -8.30 -4.66 11.12
CA THR A 55 -7.83 -3.70 10.13
C THR A 55 -6.66 -4.31 9.38
N THR A 56 -6.82 -4.44 8.06
CA THR A 56 -5.75 -4.80 7.12
C THR A 56 -5.39 -3.57 6.33
N TRP A 57 -4.13 -3.18 6.40
CA TRP A 57 -3.58 -2.10 5.59
C TRP A 57 -3.01 -2.67 4.30
N TYR A 58 -3.21 -1.97 3.20
CA TYR A 58 -2.70 -2.32 1.88
C TYR A 58 -1.81 -1.21 1.37
N ILE A 59 -0.62 -1.57 0.90
CA ILE A 59 0.36 -0.63 0.34
C ILE A 59 0.61 -1.04 -1.10
N PHE A 60 0.28 -0.14 -2.03
CA PHE A 60 0.47 -0.28 -3.46
C PHE A 60 1.71 0.48 -3.88
N PHE A 61 2.58 -0.15 -4.66
CA PHE A 61 3.88 0.40 -5.02
C PHE A 61 4.39 -0.13 -6.35
N ILE A 62 5.40 0.55 -6.88
CA ILE A 62 6.23 0.06 -7.99
C ILE A 62 7.63 -0.20 -7.43
N LYS A 63 8.17 -1.39 -7.67
CA LYS A 63 9.57 -1.72 -7.37
C LYS A 63 10.44 -1.44 -8.58
N GLN A 64 11.49 -0.66 -8.39
CA GLN A 64 12.50 -0.34 -9.40
C GLN A 64 13.87 -0.59 -8.78
N ASP A 65 14.52 -1.68 -9.18
CA ASP A 65 15.80 -2.13 -8.61
C ASP A 65 15.73 -2.21 -7.08
N GLU A 66 16.57 -1.43 -6.39
CA GLU A 66 16.64 -1.35 -4.92
C GLU A 66 15.70 -0.29 -4.32
N ARG A 67 14.79 0.29 -5.11
CA ARG A 67 13.88 1.34 -4.69
C ARG A 67 12.44 0.88 -4.79
N ILE A 68 11.65 1.32 -3.82
CA ILE A 68 10.20 1.13 -3.82
C ILE A 68 9.55 2.51 -3.83
N LEU A 69 8.76 2.79 -4.86
CA LEU A 69 7.92 3.97 -4.94
C LEU A 69 6.51 3.61 -4.48
N VAL A 70 6.14 4.04 -3.27
CA VAL A 70 4.78 3.89 -2.76
C VAL A 70 3.84 4.82 -3.53
N LYS A 71 2.79 4.23 -4.10
CA LYS A 71 1.78 4.92 -4.90
C LYS A 71 0.51 5.23 -4.12
N TYR A 72 0.06 4.28 -3.31
CA TYR A 72 -1.20 4.40 -2.58
C TYR A 72 -1.22 3.53 -1.32
N ILE A 73 -1.84 4.04 -0.26
CA ILE A 73 -2.03 3.30 1.00
C ILE A 73 -3.52 3.39 1.37
N THR A 74 -4.12 2.25 1.68
CA THR A 74 -5.53 2.18 2.11
C THR A 74 -5.72 1.05 3.13
N ASN A 75 -6.96 0.82 3.55
CA ASN A 75 -7.31 -0.30 4.41
C ASN A 75 -8.62 -0.97 3.96
N ASN A 76 -8.90 -2.13 4.52
CA ASN A 76 -10.08 -2.93 4.21
C ASN A 76 -11.41 -2.23 4.48
N HIS A 77 -11.46 -1.24 5.37
CA HIS A 77 -12.70 -0.49 5.64
C HIS A 77 -13.04 0.52 4.54
N LYS A 78 -12.06 0.94 3.75
CA LYS A 78 -12.24 1.92 2.66
C LYS A 78 -12.36 1.26 1.30
N GLU A 79 -11.43 0.37 0.99
CA GLU A 79 -11.25 -0.15 -0.37
C GLU A 79 -11.18 -1.70 -0.39
N GLY A 80 -11.49 -2.37 0.72
CA GLY A 80 -11.35 -3.83 0.83
C GLY A 80 -12.20 -4.63 -0.16
N GLN A 81 -13.30 -4.03 -0.63
CA GLN A 81 -14.20 -4.58 -1.64
C GLN A 81 -13.59 -4.63 -3.05
N TYR A 82 -12.50 -3.91 -3.31
CA TYR A 82 -11.84 -3.86 -4.63
C TYR A 82 -10.52 -4.63 -4.70
N ILE A 83 -10.08 -5.20 -3.57
CA ILE A 83 -8.81 -5.95 -3.45
C ILE A 83 -9.04 -7.46 -3.49
N ARG A 84 -10.26 -7.91 -3.16
CA ARG A 84 -10.64 -9.32 -3.14
C ARG A 84 -11.16 -9.81 -4.47
#